data_AF-A0A9X3S5J1-F1
#
_entry.id   AF-A0A9X3S5J1-F1
#
_cell.length_a   1.000
_cell.length_b   1.000
_cell.length_c   1.000
_cell.angle_alpha   90.00
_cell.angle_beta   90.00
_cell.angle_gamma   90.00
#
_symmetry.space_group_name_H-M   'P 1'
#
loop_
_entity.id
_entity.type
_entity.pdbx_description
1 polymer ?
#
loop_
_entity_poly.entity_id
_entity_poly.type
_entity_poly.pdbx_seq_one_letter_code
_entity_poly.pdbx_strand_id
1 'polypeptide(L)'
;MSATYAPELLHGLVERAGRADFPAFEAQLRSTGGCARRVRLRGTIETCDGHGHKRVWSTDSQPDGVLLKACGNRREAVCPPCAERYRGDAYQLIVSGLRGGKGLPGSVAEHPAIFATLTVPSFGPVHTRVPGSDGTSRRCRPRRDDPICPHGRRLSCGAIHDEGDPVLGDPLCPGCFDHHAAATWNNSLGALWRYTTIAIPRARRAASG
;
A
#
# COMPACT_ATOMS: atom_id res chain seq x y z
N MET A 1 -4.62 -17.95 -24.60
CA MET A 1 -6.01 -17.47 -24.48
C MET A 1 -6.18 -16.35 -25.49
N SER A 2 -6.92 -16.58 -26.57
CA SER A 2 -7.21 -15.52 -27.56
C SER A 2 -8.23 -14.57 -26.92
N ALA A 3 -7.85 -13.32 -26.70
CA ALA A 3 -8.77 -12.31 -26.19
C ALA A 3 -9.67 -11.87 -27.34
N THR A 4 -10.95 -12.27 -27.31
CA THR A 4 -11.95 -11.72 -28.23
C THR A 4 -12.35 -10.33 -27.72
N TYR A 5 -11.92 -9.29 -28.44
CA TYR A 5 -12.30 -7.91 -28.14
C TYR A 5 -13.67 -7.58 -28.73
N ALA A 6 -14.48 -6.80 -28.00
CA ALA A 6 -15.74 -6.28 -28.53
C ALA A 6 -15.48 -5.41 -29.78
N PRO A 7 -16.35 -5.45 -30.81
CA PRO A 7 -16.17 -4.69 -32.05
C PRO A 7 -15.99 -3.17 -31.83
N GLU A 8 -16.70 -2.60 -30.85
CA GLU A 8 -16.63 -1.18 -30.50
C GLU A 8 -15.26 -0.81 -29.93
N LEU A 9 -14.68 -1.71 -29.13
CA LEU A 9 -13.33 -1.55 -28.60
C LEU A 9 -12.30 -1.64 -29.74
N LEU A 10 -12.47 -2.56 -30.67
CA LEU A 10 -11.58 -2.69 -31.83
C LEU A 10 -11.62 -1.43 -32.69
N HIS A 11 -12.81 -0.89 -32.95
CA HIS A 11 -12.99 0.36 -33.68
C HIS A 11 -12.27 1.53 -33.00
N GLY A 12 -12.50 1.72 -31.69
CA GLY A 12 -11.83 2.78 -30.94
C GLY A 12 -10.30 2.62 -30.88
N LEU A 13 -9.78 1.39 -30.90
CA LEU A 13 -8.34 1.14 -30.99
C LEU A 13 -7.78 1.57 -32.35
N VAL A 14 -8.47 1.25 -33.45
CA VAL A 14 -8.09 1.65 -34.81
C VAL A 14 -8.14 3.17 -34.96
N GLU A 15 -9.22 3.81 -34.49
CA GLU A 15 -9.36 5.27 -34.51
C GLU A 15 -8.22 5.95 -33.73
N ARG A 16 -7.89 5.46 -32.52
CA ARG A 16 -6.78 5.98 -31.73
C ARG A 16 -5.44 5.81 -32.45
N ALA A 17 -5.18 4.64 -33.03
CA ALA A 17 -3.95 4.35 -33.76
C ALA A 17 -3.78 5.23 -35.00
N GLY A 18 -4.88 5.67 -35.61
CA GLY A 18 -4.88 6.58 -36.77
C GLY A 18 -4.61 8.05 -36.46
N ARG A 19 -4.58 8.48 -35.18
CA ARG A 19 -4.36 9.89 -34.84
C ARG A 19 -2.88 10.28 -34.95
N ALA A 20 -2.62 11.51 -35.37
CA ALA A 20 -1.25 12.05 -35.48
C ALA A 20 -0.49 12.09 -34.13
N ASP A 21 -1.21 12.21 -33.01
CA ASP A 21 -0.65 12.22 -31.66
C ASP A 21 -0.40 10.81 -31.08
N PHE A 22 -0.69 9.74 -31.84
CA PHE A 22 -0.56 8.36 -31.37
C PHE A 22 0.84 8.02 -30.83
N PRO A 23 1.97 8.40 -31.46
CA PRO A 23 3.29 8.11 -30.90
C PRO A 23 3.51 8.72 -29.51
N ALA A 24 3.04 9.93 -29.28
CA ALA A 24 3.11 10.60 -27.98
C ALA A 24 2.19 9.92 -26.95
N PHE A 25 0.99 9.52 -27.38
CA PHE A 25 0.05 8.76 -26.55
C PHE A 25 0.63 7.41 -26.11
N GLU A 26 1.22 6.68 -27.05
CA GLU A 26 1.84 5.39 -26.81
C GLU A 26 3.07 5.50 -25.88
N ALA A 27 3.91 6.52 -26.07
CA ALA A 27 5.01 6.83 -25.17
C ALA A 27 4.51 7.12 -23.74
N GLN A 28 3.41 7.84 -23.62
CA GLN A 28 2.77 8.12 -22.32
C GLN A 28 2.22 6.84 -21.67
N LEU A 29 1.60 5.94 -22.45
CA LEU A 29 1.16 4.64 -21.94
C LEU A 29 2.33 3.79 -21.46
N ARG A 30 3.43 3.73 -22.23
CA ARG A 30 4.64 2.99 -21.86
C ARG A 30 5.29 3.52 -20.59
N SER A 31 5.31 4.84 -20.39
CA SER A 31 5.89 5.44 -19.17
C SER A 31 5.14 5.07 -17.89
N THR A 32 3.86 4.70 -18.00
CA THR A 32 3.08 4.16 -16.86
C THR A 32 3.43 2.72 -16.52
N GLY A 33 4.28 2.08 -17.34
CA GLY A 33 4.77 0.73 -17.10
C GLY A 33 3.67 -0.32 -17.08
N GLY A 34 2.64 -0.14 -17.93
CA GLY A 34 1.50 -1.06 -18.07
C GLY A 34 0.40 -0.88 -17.03
N CYS A 35 0.39 0.18 -16.22
CA CYS A 35 -0.61 0.38 -15.16
C CYS A 35 -2.06 0.20 -15.65
N ALA A 36 -2.84 -0.65 -14.99
CA ALA A 36 -4.24 -0.93 -15.35
C ALA A 36 -5.22 0.17 -14.89
N ARG A 37 -4.83 1.02 -13.92
CA ARG A 37 -5.69 2.00 -13.24
C ARG A 37 -5.07 3.40 -13.25
N ARG A 38 -4.59 3.85 -14.41
CA ARG A 38 -3.85 5.12 -14.56
C ARG A 38 -4.60 6.32 -13.99
N VAL A 39 -3.87 7.18 -13.29
CA VAL A 39 -4.36 8.49 -12.84
C VAL A 39 -4.21 9.47 -14.00
N ARG A 40 -5.27 10.23 -14.29
CA ARG A 40 -5.28 11.29 -15.30
C ARG A 40 -5.08 12.62 -14.59
N LEU A 41 -4.01 13.33 -14.94
CA LEU A 41 -3.68 14.63 -14.39
C LEU A 41 -3.89 15.71 -15.46
N ARG A 42 -4.42 16.85 -15.04
CA ARG A 42 -4.54 18.08 -15.85
C ARG A 42 -3.89 19.22 -15.08
N GLY A 43 -3.12 20.06 -15.75
CA GLY A 43 -2.53 21.23 -15.15
C GLY A 43 -1.22 21.67 -15.81
N THR A 44 -0.57 22.61 -15.15
CA THR A 44 0.67 23.23 -15.60
C THR A 44 1.76 23.10 -14.55
N ILE A 45 3.00 22.98 -15.01
CA ILE A 45 4.19 23.04 -14.17
C ILE A 45 4.95 24.29 -14.59
N GLU A 46 5.13 25.23 -13.67
CA GLU A 46 6.00 26.39 -13.84
C GLU A 46 7.28 26.18 -13.03
N THR A 47 8.43 26.18 -13.69
CA THR A 47 9.74 26.10 -13.05
C THR A 47 10.47 27.41 -13.26
N CYS A 48 10.93 28.02 -12.17
CA CYS A 48 11.80 29.19 -12.18
C CYS A 48 13.22 28.77 -11.80
N ASP A 49 14.22 29.18 -12.57
CA ASP A 49 15.62 28.98 -12.18
C ASP A 49 16.15 30.11 -11.29
N GLY A 50 17.41 29.98 -10.84
CA GLY A 50 18.07 30.96 -9.97
C GLY A 50 18.32 32.33 -10.61
N HIS A 51 18.13 32.47 -11.93
CA HIS A 51 18.25 33.73 -12.67
C HIS A 51 16.88 34.34 -13.00
N GLY A 52 15.79 33.69 -12.56
CA GLY A 52 14.42 34.14 -12.80
C GLY A 52 13.83 33.72 -14.15
N HIS A 53 14.50 32.85 -14.91
CA HIS A 53 13.91 32.32 -16.14
C HIS A 53 12.80 31.34 -15.82
N LYS A 54 11.63 31.58 -16.43
CA LYS A 54 10.42 30.77 -16.26
C LYS A 54 10.26 29.79 -17.41
N ARG A 55 10.02 28.53 -17.08
CA ARG A 55 9.63 27.48 -18.02
C ARG A 55 8.26 26.95 -17.62
N VAL A 56 7.30 27.02 -18.53
CA VAL A 56 5.95 26.49 -18.33
C VAL A 56 5.76 25.24 -19.19
N TRP A 57 5.30 24.17 -18.57
CA TRP A 57 4.83 22.96 -19.24
C TRP A 57 3.34 22.78 -18.94
N SER A 58 2.52 22.46 -19.95
CA SER A 58 1.07 22.24 -19.79
C SER A 58 0.65 20.87 -20.32
N THR A 59 -0.30 20.24 -19.64
CA THR A 59 -0.98 19.04 -20.15
C THR A 59 -1.76 19.28 -21.44
N ASP A 60 -2.07 20.53 -21.80
CA ASP A 60 -2.77 20.85 -23.06
C ASP A 60 -1.96 20.44 -24.30
N SER A 61 -0.64 20.37 -24.16
CA SER A 61 0.28 19.87 -25.19
C SER A 61 0.34 18.34 -25.27
N GLN A 62 -0.34 17.63 -24.36
CA GLN A 62 -0.31 16.18 -24.26
C GLN A 62 -1.52 15.57 -24.96
N PRO A 63 -1.41 14.31 -25.42
CA PRO A 63 -2.55 13.54 -25.90
C PRO A 63 -3.75 13.61 -24.93
N ASP A 64 -4.93 13.93 -25.48
CA ASP A 64 -6.19 14.12 -24.74
C ASP A 64 -6.17 15.24 -23.67
N GLY A 65 -5.15 16.09 -23.70
CA GLY A 65 -4.94 17.16 -22.73
C GLY A 65 -4.59 16.67 -21.33
N VAL A 66 -4.05 15.45 -21.18
CA VAL A 66 -3.78 14.82 -19.88
C VAL A 66 -2.37 14.22 -19.80
N LEU A 67 -1.88 14.13 -18.58
CA LEU A 67 -0.75 13.27 -18.21
C LEU A 67 -1.26 12.02 -17.49
N LEU A 68 -0.90 10.87 -18.02
CA LEU A 68 -1.14 9.55 -17.45
C LEU A 68 -0.01 9.20 -16.49
N LYS A 69 -0.38 8.99 -15.23
CA LYS A 69 0.53 8.51 -14.20
C LYS A 69 0.12 7.12 -13.73
N ALA A 70 1.11 6.25 -13.50
CA ALA A 70 0.86 4.96 -12.87
C ALA A 70 0.24 5.16 -11.47
N CYS A 71 -0.76 4.36 -11.11
CA CYS A 71 -1.47 4.52 -9.84
C CYS A 71 -0.62 4.26 -8.59
N GLY A 72 0.50 3.55 -8.72
CA GLY A 72 1.37 3.20 -7.61
C GLY A 72 0.73 2.26 -6.58
N ASN A 73 -0.45 1.68 -6.87
CA ASN A 73 -1.13 0.80 -5.93
C ASN A 73 -0.35 -0.52 -5.81
N ARG A 74 0.05 -0.84 -4.57
CA ARG A 74 0.81 -2.05 -4.23
C ARG A 74 -0.03 -3.32 -4.15
N ARG A 75 -1.36 -3.22 -4.21
CA ARG A 75 -2.27 -4.37 -4.13
C ARG A 75 -2.44 -5.01 -5.51
N GLU A 76 -2.01 -6.25 -5.64
CA GLU A 76 -2.12 -7.04 -6.88
C GLU A 76 -3.57 -7.10 -7.37
N ALA A 77 -4.51 -7.35 -6.47
CA ALA A 77 -5.94 -7.37 -6.77
C ALA A 77 -6.50 -6.04 -7.36
N VAL A 78 -5.81 -4.90 -7.16
CA VAL A 78 -6.24 -3.60 -7.69
C VAL A 78 -5.49 -3.22 -8.97
N CYS A 79 -4.18 -3.50 -9.04
CA CYS A 79 -3.37 -3.20 -10.22
C CYS A 79 -2.15 -4.13 -10.28
N PRO A 80 -2.26 -5.30 -10.94
CA PRO A 80 -1.16 -6.27 -11.02
C PRO A 80 0.16 -5.68 -11.55
N PRO A 81 0.18 -4.85 -12.61
CA PRO A 81 1.43 -4.28 -13.13
C PRO A 81 2.15 -3.33 -12.15
N CYS A 82 1.40 -2.58 -11.34
CA CYS A 82 2.01 -1.70 -10.34
C CYS A 82 2.50 -2.47 -9.11
N ALA A 83 1.72 -3.47 -8.68
CA ALA A 83 2.11 -4.36 -7.60
C ALA A 83 3.38 -5.16 -7.94
N GLU A 84 3.51 -5.65 -9.18
CA GLU A 84 4.70 -6.35 -9.65
C GLU A 84 5.95 -5.48 -9.56
N ARG A 85 5.88 -4.26 -10.12
CA ARG A 85 6.99 -3.31 -10.08
C ARG A 85 7.40 -3.01 -8.63
N TYR A 86 6.42 -2.73 -7.77
CA TYR A 86 6.67 -2.51 -6.35
C TYR A 86 7.36 -3.71 -5.69
N ARG A 87 6.91 -4.94 -5.97
CA ARG A 87 7.49 -6.17 -5.43
C ARG A 87 8.95 -6.34 -5.86
N GLY A 88 9.25 -6.12 -7.14
CA GLY A 88 10.61 -6.16 -7.68
C GLY A 88 11.53 -5.11 -7.05
N ASP A 89 11.05 -3.87 -6.94
CA ASP A 89 11.81 -2.77 -6.33
C ASP A 89 12.07 -3.04 -4.84
N ALA A 90 11.06 -3.46 -4.09
CA ALA A 90 11.17 -3.80 -2.68
C ALA A 90 12.12 -4.98 -2.44
N TYR A 91 12.04 -6.03 -3.27
CA TYR A 91 12.95 -7.18 -3.20
C TYR A 91 14.40 -6.71 -3.34
N GLN A 92 14.69 -5.89 -4.35
CA GLN A 92 16.05 -5.43 -4.60
C GLN A 92 16.56 -4.51 -3.48
N LEU A 93 15.71 -3.63 -2.94
CA LEU A 93 16.08 -2.80 -1.78
C LEU A 93 16.47 -3.66 -0.57
N ILE A 94 15.67 -4.68 -0.26
CA ILE A 94 15.91 -5.57 0.89
C ILE A 94 17.16 -6.43 0.64
N VAL A 95 17.28 -7.09 -0.51
CA VAL A 95 18.39 -7.99 -0.79
C VAL A 95 19.72 -7.24 -0.86
N SER A 96 19.76 -6.08 -1.52
CA SER A 96 20.97 -5.27 -1.54
C SER A 96 21.36 -4.76 -0.15
N GLY A 97 20.38 -4.45 0.70
CA GLY A 97 20.60 -4.08 2.10
C GLY A 97 21.01 -5.23 3.04
N LEU A 98 20.95 -6.48 2.58
CA LEU A 98 21.35 -7.65 3.37
C LEU A 98 22.63 -8.33 2.85
N ARG A 99 22.92 -8.22 1.55
CA ARG A 99 24.03 -8.94 0.90
C ARG A 99 24.99 -8.03 0.11
N GLY A 100 24.69 -6.73 0.00
CA GLY A 100 25.38 -5.82 -0.91
C GLY A 100 24.86 -5.88 -2.36
N GLY A 101 25.50 -5.16 -3.27
CA GLY A 101 25.07 -4.99 -4.66
C GLY A 101 24.31 -3.69 -4.91
N LYS A 102 24.05 -3.36 -6.19
CA LYS A 102 23.45 -2.06 -6.61
C LYS A 102 24.14 -0.84 -5.99
N GLY A 103 25.47 -0.88 -5.88
CA GLY A 103 26.28 0.20 -5.29
C GLY A 103 26.59 0.04 -3.80
N LEU A 104 26.03 -0.97 -3.11
CA LEU A 104 26.39 -1.30 -1.71
C LEU A 104 27.53 -2.32 -1.65
N PRO A 105 28.49 -2.17 -0.70
CA PRO A 105 29.58 -3.12 -0.53
C PRO A 105 29.09 -4.45 0.05
N GLY A 106 29.85 -5.53 -0.20
CA GLY A 106 29.54 -6.87 0.32
C GLY A 106 29.63 -6.98 1.85
N SER A 107 30.41 -6.10 2.51
CA SER A 107 30.55 -6.04 3.98
C SER A 107 29.23 -5.76 4.71
N VAL A 108 28.19 -5.29 4.01
CA VAL A 108 26.84 -5.15 4.58
C VAL A 108 26.32 -6.47 5.15
N ALA A 109 26.71 -7.61 4.58
CA ALA A 109 26.32 -8.93 5.06
C ALA A 109 26.88 -9.27 6.47
N GLU A 110 27.91 -8.56 6.92
CA GLU A 110 28.52 -8.75 8.24
C GLU A 110 27.75 -8.00 9.34
N HIS A 111 26.85 -7.08 8.97
CA HIS A 111 26.08 -6.28 9.92
C HIS A 111 24.88 -7.05 10.48
N PRO A 112 24.57 -6.92 11.79
CA PRO A 112 23.37 -7.52 12.37
C PRO A 112 22.08 -7.00 11.71
N ALA A 113 21.31 -7.91 11.12
CA ALA A 113 20.00 -7.65 10.55
C ALA A 113 18.90 -8.01 11.56
N ILE A 114 17.92 -7.12 11.73
CA ILE A 114 16.80 -7.32 12.66
C ILE A 114 15.49 -7.24 11.86
N PHE A 115 14.71 -8.30 11.92
CA PHE A 115 13.32 -8.28 11.47
C PHE A 115 12.41 -8.05 12.69
N ALA A 116 11.93 -6.81 12.84
CA ALA A 116 11.07 -6.41 13.95
C ALA A 116 9.64 -6.21 13.46
N THR A 117 8.66 -6.76 14.19
CA THR A 117 7.24 -6.50 13.99
C THR A 117 6.76 -5.54 15.08
N LEU A 118 6.23 -4.39 14.68
CA LEU A 118 5.62 -3.43 15.61
C LEU A 118 4.11 -3.56 15.53
N THR A 119 3.48 -3.92 16.65
CA THR A 119 2.04 -4.07 16.73
C THR A 119 1.40 -2.79 17.27
N VAL A 120 0.23 -2.48 16.73
CA VAL A 120 -0.65 -1.41 17.24
C VAL A 120 -1.11 -1.76 18.68
N PRO A 121 -1.33 -0.77 19.56
CA PRO A 121 -2.06 -1.02 20.79
C PRO A 121 -3.46 -1.60 20.51
N SER A 122 -4.01 -2.33 21.47
CA SER A 122 -5.39 -2.79 21.40
C SER A 122 -6.34 -1.65 21.79
N PHE A 123 -7.41 -1.45 21.01
CA PHE A 123 -8.49 -0.48 21.31
C PHE A 123 -9.77 -1.15 21.83
N GLY A 124 -9.79 -2.48 21.91
CA GLY A 124 -10.95 -3.24 22.34
C GLY A 124 -10.99 -4.62 21.70
N PRO A 125 -11.88 -5.52 22.16
CA PRO A 125 -12.03 -6.83 21.54
C PRO A 125 -12.75 -6.71 20.20
N VAL A 126 -12.13 -7.22 19.15
CA VAL A 126 -12.68 -7.30 17.79
C VAL A 126 -12.85 -8.74 17.35
N HIS A 127 -13.72 -8.96 16.36
CA HIS A 127 -13.80 -10.23 15.65
C HIS A 127 -12.49 -10.50 14.91
N THR A 128 -11.96 -11.72 15.07
CA THR A 128 -10.67 -12.13 14.48
C THR A 128 -10.78 -13.54 13.93
N ARG A 129 -10.21 -13.77 12.75
CA ARG A 129 -9.93 -15.10 12.25
C ARG A 129 -8.68 -15.63 12.94
N VAL A 130 -8.80 -16.75 13.64
CA VAL A 130 -7.68 -17.41 14.33
C VAL A 130 -7.30 -18.65 13.53
N PRO A 131 -6.20 -18.66 12.77
CA PRO A 131 -5.75 -19.86 12.08
C PRO A 131 -5.24 -20.91 13.08
N GLY A 132 -5.70 -22.15 12.94
CA GLY A 132 -5.19 -23.31 13.66
C GLY A 132 -3.89 -23.82 13.05
N SER A 133 -3.16 -24.65 13.81
CA SER A 133 -1.90 -25.27 13.35
C SER A 133 -2.10 -26.23 12.17
N ASP A 134 -3.32 -26.73 11.98
CA ASP A 134 -3.77 -27.59 10.88
C ASP A 134 -4.32 -26.79 9.67
N GLY A 135 -4.24 -25.46 9.71
CA GLY A 135 -4.80 -24.57 8.69
C GLY A 135 -6.30 -24.32 8.81
N THR A 136 -6.99 -24.96 9.76
CA THR A 136 -8.43 -24.76 9.97
C THR A 136 -8.69 -23.50 10.79
N SER A 137 -9.76 -22.76 10.50
CA SER A 137 -10.17 -21.61 11.32
C SER A 137 -10.65 -22.09 12.70
N ARG A 138 -10.16 -21.46 13.77
CA ARG A 138 -10.59 -21.68 15.15
C ARG A 138 -11.71 -20.72 15.54
N ARG A 139 -12.37 -21.01 16.66
CA ARG A 139 -13.40 -20.14 17.22
C ARG A 139 -12.82 -18.75 17.53
N CYS A 140 -13.59 -17.73 17.23
CA CYS A 140 -13.28 -16.32 17.43
C CYS A 140 -13.44 -15.94 18.91
N ARG A 141 -12.36 -15.47 19.53
CA ARG A 141 -12.31 -15.02 20.93
C ARG A 141 -13.14 -15.88 21.91
N PRO A 142 -12.88 -17.20 21.99
CA PRO A 142 -13.59 -18.06 22.93
C PRO A 142 -13.19 -17.66 24.35
N ARG A 143 -14.17 -17.39 25.20
CA ARG A 143 -13.96 -17.08 26.62
C ARG A 143 -14.95 -17.89 27.46
N ARG A 144 -14.41 -18.60 28.47
CA ARG A 144 -15.21 -19.50 29.33
C ARG A 144 -16.10 -18.73 30.30
N ASP A 145 -15.64 -17.55 30.72
CA ASP A 145 -16.29 -16.62 31.62
C ASP A 145 -17.40 -15.79 30.95
N ASP A 146 -17.54 -15.90 29.62
CA ASP A 146 -18.55 -15.22 28.78
C ASP A 146 -18.90 -13.79 29.24
N PRO A 147 -17.89 -12.91 29.37
CA PRO A 147 -18.06 -11.65 30.07
C PRO A 147 -19.06 -10.76 29.32
N ILE A 148 -20.04 -10.26 30.05
CA ILE A 148 -21.00 -9.27 29.55
C ILE A 148 -20.49 -7.88 29.94
N CYS A 149 -20.34 -7.00 28.95
CA CYS A 149 -19.90 -5.63 29.19
C CYS A 149 -21.03 -4.76 29.77
N PRO A 150 -20.72 -3.55 30.28
CA PRO A 150 -21.73 -2.61 30.78
C PRO A 150 -22.82 -2.24 29.75
N HIS A 151 -22.56 -2.43 28.46
CA HIS A 151 -23.53 -2.22 27.38
C HIS A 151 -24.41 -3.44 27.08
N GLY A 152 -24.35 -4.50 27.89
CA GLY A 152 -25.14 -5.72 27.74
C GLY A 152 -24.67 -6.66 26.62
N ARG A 153 -23.49 -6.45 26.04
CA ARG A 153 -22.95 -7.30 24.96
C ARG A 153 -21.95 -8.31 25.50
N ARG A 154 -21.98 -9.53 24.97
CA ARG A 154 -20.96 -10.54 25.23
C ARG A 154 -19.65 -10.11 24.58
N LEU A 155 -18.55 -10.15 25.33
CA LEU A 155 -17.20 -9.95 24.82
C LEU A 155 -16.53 -11.28 24.45
N SER A 156 -17.35 -12.24 24.02
CA SER A 156 -16.96 -13.50 23.39
C SER A 156 -17.84 -13.73 22.16
N CYS A 157 -17.25 -14.23 21.07
CA CYS A 157 -17.98 -14.53 19.83
C CYS A 157 -18.24 -16.03 19.67
N GLY A 158 -17.20 -16.86 19.74
CA GLY A 158 -17.30 -18.31 19.65
C GLY A 158 -17.59 -18.87 18.24
N ALA A 159 -17.93 -18.02 17.26
CA ALA A 159 -18.12 -18.40 15.86
C ALA A 159 -16.78 -18.73 15.17
N ILE A 160 -16.81 -19.49 14.08
CA ILE A 160 -15.64 -19.74 13.23
C ILE A 160 -15.78 -18.86 12.00
N HIS A 161 -14.92 -17.84 11.87
CA HIS A 161 -14.92 -16.94 10.72
C HIS A 161 -14.05 -17.51 9.59
N ASP A 162 -14.54 -17.38 8.36
CA ASP A 162 -13.73 -17.59 7.15
C ASP A 162 -12.88 -16.34 6.86
N GLU A 163 -12.14 -16.33 5.75
CA GLU A 163 -11.27 -15.19 5.38
C GLU A 163 -12.05 -13.98 4.85
N GLY A 164 -13.25 -14.18 4.32
CA GLY A 164 -14.08 -13.15 3.70
C GLY A 164 -15.17 -12.58 4.60
N ASP A 165 -15.28 -13.07 5.84
CA ASP A 165 -16.35 -12.71 6.75
C ASP A 165 -16.35 -11.20 7.03
N PRO A 166 -17.43 -10.48 6.68
CA PRO A 166 -17.48 -9.03 6.73
C PRO A 166 -17.35 -8.45 8.14
N VAL A 167 -17.62 -9.25 9.20
CA VAL A 167 -17.47 -8.74 10.58
C VAL A 167 -16.03 -8.75 11.06
N LEU A 168 -15.08 -9.32 10.31
CA LEU A 168 -13.68 -9.35 10.73
C LEU A 168 -13.11 -7.95 10.93
N GLY A 169 -12.55 -7.71 12.11
CA GLY A 169 -12.06 -6.40 12.53
C GLY A 169 -13.10 -5.53 13.23
N ASP A 170 -14.40 -5.88 13.16
CA ASP A 170 -15.44 -5.14 13.86
C ASP A 170 -15.36 -5.37 15.38
N PRO A 171 -15.68 -4.35 16.19
CA PRO A 171 -15.81 -4.49 17.63
C PRO A 171 -16.85 -5.52 18.03
N LEU A 172 -16.53 -6.38 19.01
CA LEU A 172 -17.57 -7.21 19.67
C LEU A 172 -18.63 -6.34 20.35
N CYS A 173 -18.22 -5.16 20.83
CA CYS A 173 -19.11 -4.14 21.37
C CYS A 173 -18.61 -2.76 20.93
N PRO A 174 -19.36 -2.02 20.09
CA PRO A 174 -18.98 -0.67 19.66
C PRO A 174 -18.80 0.32 20.82
N GLY A 175 -19.58 0.18 21.90
CA GLY A 175 -19.45 1.03 23.09
C GLY A 175 -18.21 0.75 23.93
N CYS A 176 -17.63 -0.46 23.86
CA CYS A 176 -16.39 -0.80 24.58
C CYS A 176 -15.13 -0.57 23.76
N PHE A 177 -15.27 -0.35 22.45
CA PHE A 177 -14.13 -0.13 21.57
C PHE A 177 -13.79 1.37 21.56
N ASP A 178 -12.54 1.68 21.83
CA ASP A 178 -12.05 3.06 21.85
C ASP A 178 -11.80 3.56 20.43
N HIS A 179 -12.89 3.95 19.77
CA HIS A 179 -12.85 4.52 18.42
C HIS A 179 -12.02 5.81 18.36
N HIS A 180 -12.02 6.60 19.43
CA HIS A 180 -11.28 7.85 19.48
C HIS A 180 -9.76 7.60 19.51
N ALA A 181 -9.30 6.70 20.39
CA ALA A 181 -7.89 6.31 20.43
C ALA A 181 -7.46 5.62 19.14
N ALA A 182 -8.31 4.76 18.56
CA ALA A 182 -8.04 4.11 17.28
C ALA A 182 -7.84 5.14 16.15
N ALA A 183 -8.75 6.11 16.03
CA ALA A 183 -8.66 7.18 15.03
C ALA A 183 -7.43 8.08 15.27
N THR A 184 -7.19 8.48 16.53
CA THR A 184 -6.06 9.34 16.91
C THR A 184 -4.73 8.67 16.63
N TRP A 185 -4.59 7.38 16.96
CA TRP A 185 -3.39 6.61 16.69
C TRP A 185 -3.15 6.47 15.18
N ASN A 186 -4.18 6.11 14.41
CA ASN A 186 -4.07 6.00 12.95
C ASN A 186 -3.68 7.33 12.28
N ASN A 187 -4.26 8.44 12.74
CA ASN A 187 -3.89 9.78 12.28
C ASN A 187 -2.43 10.12 12.63
N SER A 188 -1.95 9.65 13.78
CA SER A 188 -0.59 9.90 14.27
C SER A 188 0.47 8.95 13.69
N LEU A 189 0.08 7.93 12.93
CA LEU A 189 0.97 6.87 12.43
C LEU A 189 2.21 7.39 11.70
N GLY A 190 2.03 8.38 10.83
CA GLY A 190 3.15 8.96 10.06
C GLY A 190 4.19 9.61 10.98
N ALA A 191 3.74 10.34 12.00
CA ALA A 191 4.60 10.96 12.99
C ALA A 191 5.27 9.89 13.88
N LEU A 192 4.50 8.93 14.39
CA LEU A 192 5.02 7.81 15.19
C LEU A 192 6.14 7.07 14.44
N TRP A 193 5.90 6.70 13.18
CA TRP A 193 6.90 6.01 12.37
C TRP A 193 8.18 6.84 12.16
N ARG A 194 8.02 8.15 11.90
CA ARG A 194 9.16 9.08 11.80
C ARG A 194 9.97 9.08 13.10
N TYR A 195 9.31 9.18 14.26
CA TYR A 195 10.03 9.18 15.54
C TYR A 195 10.69 7.83 15.82
N THR A 196 10.03 6.71 15.54
CA THR A 196 10.59 5.37 15.70
C THR A 196 11.85 5.16 14.85
N THR A 197 11.82 5.55 13.58
CA THR A 197 12.96 5.41 12.65
C THR A 197 14.14 6.32 13.01
N ILE A 198 13.90 7.43 13.73
CA ILE A 198 14.96 8.28 14.29
C ILE A 198 15.49 7.73 15.61
N ALA A 199 14.60 7.26 16.50
CA ALA A 199 14.94 6.85 17.85
C ALA A 199 15.73 5.54 17.89
N ILE A 200 15.34 4.53 17.09
CA ILE A 200 16.00 3.22 17.08
C ILE A 200 17.51 3.33 16.76
N PRO A 201 17.94 4.03 15.67
CA PRO A 201 19.37 4.20 15.40
C PRO A 201 20.11 4.95 16.52
N ARG A 202 19.47 5.93 17.16
CA ARG A 202 20.06 6.69 18.28
C ARG A 202 20.27 5.81 19.51
N ALA A 203 19.25 5.02 19.89
CA ALA A 203 19.32 4.10 21.00
C ALA A 203 20.40 3.03 20.78
N ARG A 204 20.49 2.47 19.55
CA ARG A 204 21.56 1.52 19.19
C ARG A 204 22.95 2.13 19.36
N ARG A 205 23.17 3.36 18.90
CA ARG A 205 24.46 4.06 19.07
C ARG A 205 24.80 4.27 20.53
N ALA A 206 23.84 4.70 21.35
CA ALA A 206 24.06 4.91 22.78
C ALA A 206 24.37 3.62 23.56
N ALA A 207 23.83 2.47 23.12
CA ALA A 207 24.08 1.17 23.73
C ALA A 207 25.35 0.45 23.21
N SER A 208 25.99 0.98 22.16
CA SER A 208 27.20 0.41 21.55
C SER A 208 28.50 1.14 21.97
N GLY A 209 28.41 2.04 22.95
CA GLY A 209 29.55 2.68 23.61
C GLY A 209 29.59 2.28 25.08
#